data_AF-K1TVU1-F1
#
_entry.id   AF-K1TVU1-F1
#
_cell.length_a   1.000
_cell.length_b   1.000
_cell.length_c   1.000
_cell.angle_alpha   90.00
_cell.angle_beta   90.00
_cell.angle_gamma   90.00
#
_symmetry.space_group_name_H-M   'P 1'
#
loop_
_entity.id
_entity.type
_entity.pdbx_description
1 polymer ?
#
loop_
_entity_poly.entity_id
_entity_poly.type
_entity_poly.pdbx_seq_one_letter_code
_entity_poly.pdbx_strand_id
1 'polypeptide(L)'
;MESFRKYTSLIQPGGALIIRKGIELQPALQNGVKLYTYSQEEGDFHAENIRIGNGEIFFDYVSPLGNIPNIQLGVPVSINIENGVAAMALAQMSGLTDEEIKRGMASFRGVDRRFDFKIKNDKVVFLSDYAHHPSEIKQSILSMRALYRDKKLTAVFQPHLYTRTRDFYKDFADSLSLLDEVILVDIYPAREQPIPGVTS
;
A
#
# COMPACT_ATOMS: atom_id res chain seq x y z
N MET A 1 -14.52 -14.60 0.00
CA MET A 1 -15.54 -13.57 0.35
C MET A 1 -16.37 -13.93 1.56
N GLU A 2 -16.93 -15.15 1.64
CA GLU A 2 -17.74 -15.59 2.79
C GLU A 2 -17.00 -15.54 4.14
N SER A 3 -15.73 -15.94 4.20
CA SER A 3 -14.92 -15.86 5.43
C SER A 3 -14.76 -14.43 5.94
N PHE A 4 -14.57 -13.45 5.04
CA PHE A 4 -14.47 -12.04 5.42
C PHE A 4 -15.81 -11.49 5.90
N ARG A 5 -16.92 -11.86 5.25
CA ARG A 5 -18.28 -11.50 5.71
C ARG A 5 -18.56 -12.06 7.10
N LYS A 6 -18.20 -13.31 7.36
CA LYS A 6 -18.31 -13.90 8.70
C LYS A 6 -17.41 -13.19 9.71
N TYR A 7 -16.22 -12.76 9.31
CA TYR A 7 -15.32 -12.01 10.18
C TYR A 7 -15.92 -10.66 10.60
N THR A 8 -16.58 -9.93 9.68
CA THR A 8 -17.22 -8.65 10.03
C THR A 8 -18.36 -8.81 11.04
N SER A 9 -19.02 -9.97 11.10
CA SER A 9 -20.11 -10.20 12.05
C SER A 9 -19.64 -10.37 13.49
N LEU A 10 -18.33 -10.52 13.72
CA LEU A 10 -17.74 -10.65 15.04
C LEU A 10 -17.54 -9.30 15.76
N ILE A 11 -17.69 -8.18 15.04
CA ILE A 11 -17.56 -6.83 15.61
C ILE A 11 -18.69 -6.60 16.60
N GLN A 12 -18.33 -6.24 17.83
CA GLN A 12 -19.27 -6.07 18.93
C GLN A 12 -20.08 -4.76 18.79
N PRO A 13 -21.33 -4.71 19.29
CA PRO A 13 -22.11 -3.48 19.35
C PRO A 13 -21.33 -2.33 20.00
N GLY A 14 -21.45 -1.11 19.45
CA GLY A 14 -20.64 0.04 19.85
C GLY A 14 -19.26 0.10 19.19
N GLY A 15 -18.82 -0.98 18.53
CA GLY A 15 -17.63 -1.01 17.68
C GLY A 15 -17.86 -0.38 16.30
N ALA A 16 -16.83 -0.42 15.47
CA ALA A 16 -16.90 0.06 14.09
C ALA A 16 -16.14 -0.86 13.13
N LEU A 17 -16.64 -0.94 11.90
CA LEU A 17 -15.93 -1.46 10.74
C LEU A 17 -15.47 -0.29 9.87
N ILE A 18 -14.19 -0.25 9.54
CA ILE A 18 -13.64 0.64 8.51
C ILE A 18 -13.28 -0.23 7.31
N ILE A 19 -13.90 0.00 6.17
CA ILE A 19 -13.77 -0.82 4.97
C ILE A 19 -13.27 0.00 3.78
N ARG A 20 -12.39 -0.57 2.96
CA ARG A 20 -11.93 0.10 1.74
C ARG A 20 -13.10 0.29 0.77
N LYS A 21 -13.26 1.47 0.20
CA LYS A 21 -14.29 1.73 -0.80
C LYS A 21 -14.03 0.92 -2.08
N GLY A 22 -15.11 0.50 -2.76
CA GLY A 22 -15.02 -0.22 -4.03
C GLY A 22 -14.66 -1.70 -3.94
N ILE A 23 -14.63 -2.31 -2.75
CA ILE A 23 -14.44 -3.76 -2.62
C ILE A 23 -15.77 -4.51 -2.66
N GLU A 24 -15.77 -5.73 -3.21
CA GLU A 24 -16.98 -6.57 -3.36
C GLU A 24 -17.45 -7.25 -2.05
N LEU A 25 -16.91 -6.84 -0.90
CA LEU A 25 -17.28 -7.40 0.40
C LEU A 25 -18.58 -6.73 0.89
N GLN A 26 -19.65 -7.52 1.01
CA GLN A 26 -20.84 -7.13 1.74
C GLN A 26 -20.70 -7.56 3.22
N PRO A 27 -20.46 -6.62 4.16
CA PRO A 27 -20.29 -6.97 5.56
C PRO A 27 -21.61 -7.43 6.18
N ALA A 28 -21.53 -8.40 7.08
CA ALA A 28 -22.61 -8.73 8.00
C ALA A 28 -22.28 -8.05 9.33
N LEU A 29 -23.02 -7.01 9.72
CA LEU A 29 -22.75 -6.24 10.94
C LEU A 29 -23.85 -6.49 11.97
N GLN A 30 -23.48 -6.50 13.25
CA GLN A 30 -24.43 -6.51 14.34
C GLN A 30 -25.09 -5.13 14.51
N ASN A 31 -26.28 -5.09 15.11
CA ASN A 31 -26.94 -3.81 15.42
C ASN A 31 -26.06 -2.95 16.32
N GLY A 32 -25.95 -1.66 15.99
CA GLY A 32 -25.13 -0.70 16.74
C GLY A 32 -23.63 -0.69 16.36
N VAL A 33 -23.20 -1.49 15.38
CA VAL A 33 -21.86 -1.37 14.77
C VAL A 33 -21.89 -0.26 13.73
N LYS A 34 -20.96 0.69 13.81
CA LYS A 34 -20.82 1.75 12.80
C LYS A 34 -20.04 1.23 11.59
N LEU A 35 -20.47 1.62 10.39
CA LEU A 35 -19.74 1.36 9.16
C LEU A 35 -19.16 2.66 8.64
N TYR A 36 -17.85 2.67 8.39
CA TYR A 36 -17.15 3.74 7.72
C TYR A 36 -16.40 3.19 6.51
N THR A 37 -16.23 4.04 5.51
CA THR A 37 -15.48 3.78 4.30
C THR A 37 -14.20 4.59 4.27
N TYR A 38 -13.13 4.03 3.70
CA TYR A 38 -11.91 4.77 3.42
C TYR A 38 -11.41 4.49 2.02
N SER A 39 -10.69 5.45 1.44
CA SER A 39 -9.81 5.23 0.29
C SER A 39 -8.77 6.35 0.22
N GLN A 40 -7.98 6.41 -0.86
CA GLN A 40 -7.07 7.54 -1.07
C GLN A 40 -7.80 8.87 -1.26
N GLU A 41 -8.86 8.92 -2.08
CA GLU A 41 -9.43 10.18 -2.60
C GLU A 41 -10.90 10.40 -2.24
N GLU A 42 -11.56 9.39 -1.68
CA GLU A 42 -12.99 9.45 -1.34
C GLU A 42 -13.37 8.50 -0.19
N GLY A 43 -14.59 8.65 0.33
CA GLY A 43 -15.10 7.87 1.46
C GLY A 43 -15.35 8.76 2.66
N ASP A 44 -15.59 8.16 3.82
CA ASP A 44 -15.68 8.91 5.07
C ASP A 44 -14.28 9.41 5.49
N PHE A 45 -13.27 8.57 5.28
CA PHE A 45 -11.88 8.89 5.52
C PHE A 45 -11.09 8.89 4.21
N HIS A 46 -10.44 10.01 3.87
CA HIS A 46 -9.63 10.13 2.65
C HIS A 46 -8.60 11.25 2.77
N ALA A 47 -7.76 11.38 1.74
CA ALA A 47 -6.79 12.45 1.61
C ALA A 47 -7.26 13.50 0.59
N GLU A 48 -7.06 14.77 0.91
CA GLU A 48 -7.23 15.91 0.01
C GLU A 48 -5.94 16.74 -0.06
N ASN A 49 -5.84 17.65 -1.03
CA ASN A 49 -4.71 18.56 -1.18
C ASN A 49 -3.34 17.85 -1.17
N ILE A 50 -3.25 16.71 -1.87
CA ILE A 50 -2.03 15.90 -1.94
C ILE A 50 -0.94 16.70 -2.66
N ARG A 51 0.19 16.88 -1.99
CA ARG A 51 1.38 17.58 -2.48
C ARG A 51 2.56 16.60 -2.46
N ILE A 52 3.12 16.36 -3.64
CA ILE A 52 4.26 15.45 -3.84
C ILE A 52 5.41 16.26 -4.44
N GLY A 53 6.56 16.25 -3.79
CA GLY A 53 7.75 16.97 -4.24
C GLY A 53 8.93 16.80 -3.30
N ASN A 54 10.15 17.01 -3.81
CA ASN A 54 11.40 16.93 -3.03
C ASN A 54 11.59 15.61 -2.24
N GLY A 55 10.99 14.52 -2.72
CA GLY A 55 11.02 13.24 -2.04
C GLY A 55 10.22 13.20 -0.75
N GLU A 56 9.20 14.05 -0.62
CA GLU A 56 8.23 14.11 0.47
C GLU A 56 6.78 14.06 -0.07
N ILE A 57 5.85 13.64 0.80
CA ILE A 57 4.41 13.66 0.52
C ILE A 57 3.69 14.30 1.71
N PHE A 58 2.87 15.30 1.41
CA PHE A 58 1.96 15.94 2.36
C PHE A 58 0.52 15.88 1.85
N PHE A 59 -0.44 15.82 2.75
CA PHE A 59 -1.86 15.90 2.41
C PHE A 59 -2.70 16.35 3.62
N ASP A 60 -3.95 16.72 3.36
CA ASP A 60 -4.94 16.98 4.41
C ASP A 60 -5.80 15.73 4.60
N TYR A 61 -5.91 15.26 5.84
CA TYR A 61 -6.71 14.10 6.20
C TYR A 61 -8.15 14.53 6.49
N VAL A 62 -9.10 13.99 5.72
CA VAL A 62 -10.52 14.22 5.87
C VAL A 62 -11.14 13.11 6.71
N SER A 63 -12.00 13.49 7.65
CA SER A 63 -12.62 12.56 8.59
C SER A 63 -13.95 13.10 9.13
N PRO A 64 -14.98 12.25 9.34
CA PRO A 64 -16.21 12.63 10.01
C PRO A 64 -16.01 12.99 11.50
N LEU A 65 -14.82 12.72 12.06
CA LEU A 65 -14.47 13.00 13.45
C LEU A 65 -13.66 14.29 13.61
N GLY A 66 -13.30 14.95 12.50
CA GLY A 66 -12.50 16.18 12.47
C GLY A 66 -11.32 16.06 11.50
N ASN A 67 -11.18 17.03 10.60
CA ASN A 67 -10.12 17.03 9.60
C ASN A 67 -8.78 17.44 10.22
N ILE A 68 -7.70 16.82 9.74
CA ILE A 68 -6.33 17.09 10.19
C ILE A 68 -5.51 17.58 9.00
N PRO A 69 -5.14 18.88 8.93
CA PRO A 69 -4.38 19.40 7.82
C PRO A 69 -2.89 19.05 7.93
N ASN A 70 -2.19 19.06 6.80
CA ASN A 70 -0.72 18.96 6.71
C ASN A 70 -0.12 17.69 7.35
N ILE A 71 -0.73 16.53 7.12
CA ILE A 71 -0.10 15.23 7.41
C ILE A 71 1.13 15.07 6.53
N GLN A 72 2.28 14.77 7.14
CA GLN A 72 3.51 14.38 6.45
C GLN A 72 3.67 12.86 6.52
N LEU A 73 3.94 12.21 5.39
CA LEU A 73 4.30 10.79 5.39
C LEU A 73 5.78 10.60 5.73
N GLY A 74 6.07 9.79 6.75
CA GLY A 74 7.44 9.41 7.08
C GLY A 74 8.12 8.55 6.00
N VAL A 75 7.35 7.69 5.32
CA VAL A 75 7.76 7.01 4.08
C VAL A 75 6.94 7.57 2.91
N PRO A 76 7.51 8.49 2.12
CA PRO A 76 6.80 9.29 1.14
C PRO A 76 6.58 8.48 -0.14
N VAL A 77 5.67 7.51 -0.08
CA VAL A 77 5.28 6.63 -1.19
C VAL A 77 3.76 6.69 -1.31
N SER A 78 3.23 6.89 -2.51
CA SER A 78 1.80 7.13 -2.75
C SER A 78 0.88 6.05 -2.17
N ILE A 79 1.27 4.77 -2.22
CA ILE A 79 0.48 3.69 -1.60
C ILE A 79 0.32 3.85 -0.08
N ASN A 80 1.25 4.55 0.58
CA ASN A 80 1.16 4.83 2.01
C ASN A 80 0.18 5.98 2.34
N ILE A 81 -0.34 6.70 1.34
CA ILE A 81 -1.42 7.67 1.58
C ILE A 81 -2.68 6.91 2.01
N GLU A 82 -3.15 5.97 1.20
CA GLU A 82 -4.34 5.16 1.51
C GLU A 82 -4.17 4.33 2.79
N ASN A 83 -3.00 3.68 2.96
CA ASN A 83 -2.70 2.95 4.20
C ASN A 83 -2.66 3.89 5.41
N GLY A 84 -2.12 5.09 5.24
CA GLY A 84 -2.06 6.14 6.25
C GLY A 84 -3.45 6.61 6.65
N VAL A 85 -4.35 6.85 5.68
CA VAL A 85 -5.76 7.19 5.93
C VAL A 85 -6.44 6.15 6.83
N ALA A 86 -6.27 4.86 6.52
CA ALA A 86 -6.83 3.78 7.34
C ALA A 86 -6.25 3.75 8.77
N ALA A 87 -4.93 3.92 8.91
CA ALA A 87 -4.27 3.95 10.21
C ALA A 87 -4.69 5.17 11.05
N MET A 88 -4.78 6.34 10.43
CA MET A 88 -5.23 7.57 11.09
C MET A 88 -6.69 7.50 11.53
N ALA A 89 -7.56 6.84 10.76
CA ALA A 89 -8.94 6.62 11.15
C ALA A 89 -9.03 5.82 12.46
N LEU A 90 -8.27 4.73 12.56
CA LEU A 90 -8.19 3.94 13.79
C LEU A 90 -7.60 4.73 14.96
N ALA A 91 -6.54 5.52 14.71
CA ALA A 91 -5.90 6.34 15.72
C ALA A 91 -6.84 7.41 16.28
N GLN A 92 -7.53 8.14 15.40
CA GLN A 92 -8.48 9.18 15.78
C GLN A 92 -9.69 8.58 16.53
N MET A 93 -10.22 7.45 16.06
CA MET A 93 -11.29 6.71 16.75
C MET A 93 -10.88 6.18 18.12
N SER A 94 -9.57 5.99 18.35
CA SER A 94 -9.00 5.59 19.63
C SER A 94 -8.71 6.78 20.56
N GLY A 95 -9.00 8.01 20.14
CA GLY A 95 -8.89 9.22 20.95
C GLY A 95 -7.53 9.90 20.91
N LEU A 96 -6.67 9.59 19.93
CA LEU A 96 -5.43 10.34 19.74
C LEU A 96 -5.71 11.77 19.26
N THR A 97 -4.87 12.70 19.71
CA THR A 97 -4.90 14.09 19.27
C THR A 97 -4.31 14.25 17.87
N ASP A 98 -4.70 15.32 17.17
CA ASP A 98 -4.19 15.66 15.83
C ASP A 98 -2.65 15.70 15.79
N GLU A 99 -2.01 16.21 16.85
CA GLU A 99 -0.56 16.32 16.96
C GLU A 99 0.12 14.96 17.24
N GLU A 100 -0.54 14.04 17.95
CA GLU A 100 -0.05 12.67 18.08
C GLU A 100 -0.12 11.92 16.74
N ILE A 101 -1.22 12.10 16.00
CA ILE A 101 -1.41 11.49 14.68
C ILE A 101 -0.36 12.01 13.69
N LYS A 102 -0.18 13.34 13.59
CA LYS A 102 0.86 13.96 12.75
C LYS A 102 2.25 13.42 13.07
N ARG A 103 2.62 13.39 14.36
CA ARG A 103 3.93 12.86 14.80
C ARG A 103 4.07 11.37 14.47
N GLY A 104 3.03 10.57 14.68
CA GLY A 104 3.00 9.16 14.33
C GLY A 104 3.29 8.93 12.85
N MET A 105 2.54 9.61 11.97
CA MET A 105 2.70 9.52 10.51
C MET A 105 4.09 9.95 10.04
N ALA A 106 4.61 11.08 10.54
CA ALA A 106 5.93 11.57 10.19
C ALA A 106 7.07 10.68 10.72
N SER A 107 6.85 10.01 11.85
CA SER A 107 7.86 9.15 12.48
C SER A 107 8.00 7.76 11.82
N PHE A 108 7.01 7.33 11.04
CA PHE A 108 7.02 6.02 10.39
C PHE A 108 8.22 5.88 9.45
N ARG A 109 9.08 4.89 9.72
CA ARG A 109 10.31 4.63 8.94
C ARG A 109 10.18 3.51 7.93
N GLY A 110 8.97 2.98 7.73
CA GLY A 110 8.72 1.83 6.88
C GLY A 110 8.72 0.53 7.65
N VAL A 111 8.50 -0.54 6.91
CA VAL A 111 8.62 -1.92 7.39
C VAL A 111 9.78 -2.54 6.63
N ASP A 112 10.52 -3.43 7.28
CA ASP A 112 11.60 -4.17 6.61
C ASP A 112 11.08 -4.79 5.30
N ARG A 113 11.83 -4.56 4.21
CA ARG A 113 11.46 -4.98 2.85
C ARG A 113 10.15 -4.40 2.29
N ARG A 114 9.64 -3.26 2.76
CA ARG A 114 8.54 -2.51 2.10
C ARG A 114 8.96 -1.06 1.90
N PHE A 115 9.37 -0.72 0.67
CA PHE A 115 10.04 0.54 0.33
C PHE A 115 11.20 0.85 1.29
N ASP A 116 11.98 -0.18 1.58
CA ASP A 116 13.06 -0.14 2.55
C ASP A 116 14.31 0.42 1.90
N PHE A 117 14.48 1.74 2.02
CA PHE A 117 15.58 2.48 1.44
C PHE A 117 16.90 2.11 2.13
N LYS A 118 17.81 1.49 1.37
CA LYS A 118 19.17 1.15 1.81
C LYS A 118 20.17 2.24 1.46
N ILE A 119 19.97 2.92 0.33
CA ILE A 119 20.76 4.08 -0.10
C ILE A 119 19.79 5.14 -0.62
N LYS A 120 19.92 6.38 -0.15
CA LYS A 120 19.18 7.54 -0.66
C LYS A 120 20.11 8.75 -0.67
N ASN A 121 20.65 9.08 -1.84
CA ASN A 121 21.45 10.28 -2.07
C ASN A 121 21.21 10.83 -3.48
N ASP A 122 21.84 11.96 -3.81
CA ASP A 122 21.60 12.68 -5.08
C ASP A 122 21.97 11.87 -6.34
N LYS A 123 22.80 10.84 -6.20
CA LYS A 123 23.28 10.01 -7.31
C LYS A 123 22.44 8.76 -7.49
N VAL A 124 22.11 8.07 -6.40
CA VAL A 124 21.43 6.77 -6.44
C VAL A 124 20.46 6.60 -5.30
N VAL A 125 19.34 5.97 -5.62
CA VAL A 125 18.36 5.46 -4.68
C VAL A 125 18.29 3.96 -4.85
N PHE A 126 18.54 3.22 -3.77
CA PHE A 126 18.48 1.77 -3.73
C PHE A 126 17.58 1.36 -2.57
N LEU A 127 16.59 0.52 -2.86
CA LEU A 127 15.61 0.05 -1.89
C LEU A 127 15.24 -1.41 -2.17
N SER A 128 14.65 -2.06 -1.18
CA SER A 128 14.02 -3.37 -1.33
C SER A 128 12.49 -3.30 -1.13
N ASP A 129 11.76 -4.13 -1.87
CA ASP A 129 10.31 -4.32 -1.73
C ASP A 129 9.97 -5.82 -1.77
N TYR A 130 8.99 -6.24 -0.97
CA TYR A 130 8.46 -7.59 -0.85
C TYR A 130 7.28 -7.85 -1.80
N ALA A 131 6.86 -6.84 -2.56
CA ALA A 131 5.82 -6.97 -3.57
C ALA A 131 6.12 -8.15 -4.49
N HIS A 132 5.19 -9.12 -4.51
CA HIS A 132 5.34 -10.37 -5.26
C HIS A 132 4.07 -10.72 -6.03
N HIS A 133 2.98 -9.99 -5.79
CA HIS A 133 1.79 -10.04 -6.64
C HIS A 133 1.89 -8.95 -7.73
N PRO A 134 1.45 -9.19 -8.98
CA PRO A 134 1.55 -8.22 -10.06
C PRO A 134 0.94 -6.85 -9.74
N SER A 135 -0.20 -6.83 -9.07
CA SER A 135 -0.84 -5.58 -8.65
C SER A 135 0.00 -4.79 -7.65
N GLU A 136 0.64 -5.44 -6.68
CA GLU A 136 1.55 -4.79 -5.74
C GLU A 136 2.77 -4.22 -6.46
N ILE A 137 3.38 -5.02 -7.36
CA ILE A 137 4.55 -4.61 -8.16
C ILE A 137 4.22 -3.38 -8.99
N LYS A 138 3.08 -3.39 -9.70
CA LYS A 138 2.59 -2.26 -10.48
C LYS A 138 2.46 -1.01 -9.62
N GLN A 139 1.85 -1.11 -8.44
CA GLN A 139 1.69 0.02 -7.53
C GLN A 139 3.03 0.55 -7.00
N SER A 140 3.99 -0.35 -6.72
CA SER A 140 5.34 0.05 -6.32
C SER A 140 6.07 0.80 -7.43
N ILE A 141 6.01 0.31 -8.67
CA ILE A 141 6.64 0.97 -9.83
C ILE A 141 6.02 2.35 -10.07
N LEU A 142 4.69 2.45 -10.07
CA LEU A 142 3.99 3.73 -10.26
C LEU A 142 4.34 4.75 -9.16
N SER A 143 4.42 4.29 -7.92
CA SER A 143 4.81 5.15 -6.79
C SER A 143 6.24 5.66 -6.95
N MET A 144 7.17 4.80 -7.36
CA MET A 144 8.55 5.19 -7.62
C MET A 144 8.68 6.16 -8.80
N ARG A 145 7.91 5.94 -9.87
CA ARG A 145 7.87 6.84 -11.03
C ARG A 145 7.34 8.23 -10.66
N ALA A 146 6.33 8.31 -9.80
CA ALA A 146 5.79 9.58 -9.34
C ALA A 146 6.80 10.40 -8.51
N LEU A 147 7.61 9.72 -7.70
CA LEU A 147 8.65 10.32 -6.85
C LEU A 147 9.90 10.72 -7.62
N TYR A 148 10.31 9.91 -8.61
CA TYR A 148 11.57 10.07 -9.35
C TYR A 148 11.32 10.18 -10.85
N ARG A 149 10.51 11.18 -11.25
CA ARG A 149 10.03 11.35 -12.64
C ARG A 149 11.15 11.37 -13.69
N ASP A 150 12.28 11.99 -13.34
CA ASP A 150 13.40 12.22 -14.26
C ASP A 150 14.56 11.22 -14.08
N LYS A 151 14.32 10.09 -13.41
CA LYS A 151 15.34 9.06 -13.15
C LYS A 151 14.99 7.75 -13.86
N LYS A 152 16.04 7.04 -14.30
CA LYS A 152 15.92 5.65 -14.77
C LYS A 152 15.50 4.76 -13.60
N LEU A 153 14.48 3.94 -13.80
CA LEU A 153 13.97 2.99 -12.83
C LEU A 153 14.26 1.55 -13.31
N THR A 154 15.22 0.91 -12.63
CA THR A 154 15.61 -0.48 -12.86
C THR A 154 15.12 -1.35 -11.69
N ALA A 155 14.56 -2.53 -11.98
CA ALA A 155 14.27 -3.53 -10.95
C ALA A 155 15.10 -4.80 -11.13
N VAL A 156 15.57 -5.36 -10.02
CA VAL A 156 16.04 -6.76 -9.94
C VAL A 156 14.88 -7.57 -9.39
N PHE A 157 14.21 -8.35 -10.24
CA PHE A 157 12.99 -9.07 -9.88
C PHE A 157 13.26 -10.57 -9.77
N GLN A 158 12.88 -11.15 -8.63
CA GLN A 158 12.88 -12.59 -8.39
C GLN A 158 11.43 -13.09 -8.31
N PRO A 159 10.94 -13.85 -9.30
CA PRO A 159 9.63 -14.47 -9.20
C PRO A 159 9.58 -15.46 -8.02
N HIS A 160 8.45 -15.53 -7.33
CA HIS A 160 8.26 -16.41 -6.17
C HIS A 160 7.17 -17.45 -6.47
N LEU A 161 7.53 -18.74 -6.42
CA LEU A 161 6.73 -19.92 -6.83
C LEU A 161 6.58 -20.07 -8.35
N TYR A 162 6.64 -21.31 -8.83
CA TYR A 162 6.34 -21.67 -10.22
C TYR A 162 4.85 -21.55 -10.51
N THR A 163 3.99 -21.99 -9.58
CA THR A 163 2.53 -21.91 -9.74
C THR A 163 2.06 -20.47 -9.93
N ARG A 164 2.53 -19.56 -9.09
CA ARG A 164 2.24 -18.13 -9.21
C ARG A 164 2.76 -17.54 -10.52
N THR A 165 3.98 -17.91 -10.92
CA THR A 165 4.55 -17.44 -12.19
C THR A 165 3.69 -17.91 -13.36
N ARG A 166 3.31 -19.19 -13.40
CA ARG A 166 2.39 -19.74 -14.42
C ARG A 166 1.04 -19.02 -14.45
N ASP A 167 0.45 -18.80 -13.29
CA ASP A 167 -0.92 -18.29 -13.20
C ASP A 167 -0.99 -16.79 -13.55
N PHE A 168 0.07 -16.03 -13.29
CA PHE A 168 0.10 -14.57 -13.42
C PHE A 168 1.15 -14.04 -14.41
N TYR A 169 1.75 -14.87 -15.28
CA TYR A 169 2.87 -14.44 -16.13
C TYR A 169 2.57 -13.20 -16.99
N LYS A 170 1.34 -13.09 -17.52
CA LYS A 170 0.92 -11.93 -18.32
C LYS A 170 0.84 -10.67 -17.46
N ASP A 171 0.24 -10.77 -16.28
CA ASP A 171 0.13 -9.65 -15.36
C ASP A 171 1.51 -9.22 -14.84
N PHE A 172 2.43 -10.17 -14.62
CA PHE A 172 3.83 -9.86 -14.34
C PHE A 172 4.50 -9.13 -15.51
N ALA A 173 4.34 -9.61 -16.73
CA ALA A 173 4.89 -8.95 -17.91
C ALA A 173 4.35 -7.51 -18.04
N ASP A 174 3.04 -7.31 -17.90
CA ASP A 174 2.39 -6.01 -17.98
C ASP A 174 2.88 -5.04 -16.88
N SER A 175 3.01 -5.53 -15.65
CA SER A 175 3.48 -4.71 -14.53
C SER A 175 4.97 -4.36 -14.64
N LEU A 176 5.83 -5.33 -14.96
CA LEU A 176 7.28 -5.14 -15.07
C LEU A 176 7.66 -4.29 -16.30
N SER A 177 6.85 -4.31 -17.37
CA SER A 177 7.08 -3.47 -18.57
C SER A 177 6.95 -1.96 -18.32
N LEU A 178 6.50 -1.54 -17.13
CA LEU A 178 6.47 -0.14 -16.72
C LEU A 178 7.85 0.40 -16.29
N LEU A 179 8.82 -0.48 -16.09
CA LEU A 179 10.20 -0.16 -15.74
C LEU A 179 11.01 0.18 -16.99
N ASP A 180 12.08 0.95 -16.81
CA ASP A 180 13.02 1.24 -17.91
C ASP A 180 13.94 0.05 -18.18
N GLU A 181 14.16 -0.79 -17.16
CA GLU A 181 15.00 -1.98 -17.23
C GLU A 181 14.59 -2.99 -16.15
N VAL A 182 14.61 -4.27 -16.52
CA VAL A 182 14.31 -5.38 -15.61
C VAL A 182 15.46 -6.38 -15.69
N ILE A 183 16.07 -6.65 -14.55
CA ILE A 183 17.00 -7.77 -14.36
C ILE A 183 16.19 -8.88 -13.72
N LEU A 184 15.85 -9.89 -14.51
CA LEU A 184 15.09 -11.03 -14.05
C LEU A 184 16.06 -12.12 -13.56
N VAL A 185 15.86 -12.59 -12.34
CA VAL A 185 16.62 -13.72 -11.78
C VAL A 185 15.76 -14.97 -11.71
N ASP A 186 16.41 -16.12 -11.46
CA ASP A 186 15.73 -17.41 -11.36
C ASP A 186 14.57 -17.40 -10.37
N ILE A 187 13.51 -18.13 -10.71
CA ILE A 187 12.34 -18.33 -9.86
C ILE A 187 12.78 -18.91 -8.52
N TYR A 188 12.43 -18.24 -7.42
CA TYR A 188 12.56 -18.79 -6.08
C TYR A 188 11.45 -19.82 -5.86
N PRO A 189 11.77 -21.13 -5.77
CA PRO A 189 10.77 -22.19 -5.76
C PRO A 189 10.01 -22.28 -4.43
N ALA A 190 10.59 -21.75 -3.35
CA ALA A 190 10.27 -22.03 -1.96
C ALA A 190 10.22 -23.54 -1.65
N ARG A 191 9.12 -24.23 -2.03
CA ARG A 191 8.90 -25.67 -1.83
C ARG A 191 8.40 -26.39 -3.09
N GLU A 192 8.21 -25.68 -4.20
CA GLU A 192 7.66 -26.25 -5.43
C GLU A 192 8.74 -26.91 -6.28
N GLN A 193 8.34 -27.97 -6.99
CA GLN A 193 9.15 -28.51 -8.07
C GLN A 193 8.99 -27.65 -9.32
N PRO A 194 10.03 -27.55 -10.18
CA PRO A 194 9.91 -26.87 -11.46
C PRO A 194 8.73 -27.37 -12.28
N ILE A 195 7.99 -26.44 -12.89
CA ILE A 195 6.89 -26.74 -13.82
C ILE A 195 7.45 -26.62 -15.25
N PRO A 196 7.36 -27.67 -16.09
CA PRO A 196 7.83 -27.59 -17.47
C PRO A 196 7.21 -26.41 -18.23
N GLY A 197 8.06 -25.61 -18.90
CA GLY A 197 7.64 -24.42 -19.63
C GLY A 197 7.43 -23.16 -18.77
N VAL A 198 7.66 -23.24 -17.46
CA VAL A 198 7.59 -22.09 -16.55
C VAL A 198 8.99 -21.73 -16.07
N THR A 199 9.57 -20.69 -16.66
CA THR A 199 10.88 -20.14 -16.29
C THR A 199 10.77 -18.63 -16.13
N SER A 200 11.76 -18.04 -15.47
CA SER A 200 12.11 -16.63 -15.62
C SER A 200 12.64 -16.39 -17.03
#